data_AF-A0A1C3KKD8-F1
#
_entry.id   AF-A0A1C3KKD8-F1
#
_cell.length_a   1.000
_cell.length_b   1.000
_cell.length_c   1.000
_cell.angle_alpha   90.00
_cell.angle_beta   90.00
_cell.angle_gamma   90.00
#
_symmetry.space_group_name_H-M   'P 1'
#
loop_
_entity.id
_entity.type
_entity.pdbx_description
1 polymer ?
#
loop_
_entity_poly.entity_id
_entity_poly.type
_entity_poly.pdbx_seq_one_letter_code
_entity_poly.pdbx_strand_id
1 'polypeptide(L)'
;MSGAGNLSKGEYYNLFFKIRTSFNNNTDGEYDKFLHESDQALRNIAMYLIENYKGDYSNCVSNNDCTQRCSYLNLWLKEKKSIYTSNGKCTFYNKLWEEYIEKLWDKLDETMHSSNKCTKDANFSEKIFPNDKISVYCNLSPSEVLTLTCQDKAYVNSCTTILTITYMFTHLGEKIKNIIKNKIKIGNHMNEQNNEEFLRNSENETMSSISRMYHITYNKPGN
;
A
#
# COMPACT_ATOMS: atom_id res chain seq x y z
N MET A 1 4.66 -45.30 -5.49
CA MET A 1 5.20 -44.03 -6.01
C MET A 1 4.10 -43.36 -6.82
N SER A 2 3.26 -42.55 -6.18
CA SER A 2 2.14 -41.84 -6.81
C SER A 2 2.67 -40.55 -7.45
N GLY A 3 2.52 -40.43 -8.77
CA GLY A 3 2.94 -39.24 -9.52
C GLY A 3 2.23 -38.00 -9.00
N ALA A 4 2.99 -36.92 -8.77
CA ALA A 4 2.43 -35.60 -8.49
C ALA A 4 1.64 -35.16 -9.72
N GLY A 5 0.32 -35.34 -9.67
CA GLY A 5 -0.58 -34.91 -10.73
C GLY A 5 -0.58 -33.39 -10.83
N ASN A 6 -0.53 -32.86 -12.06
CA ASN A 6 -0.76 -31.44 -12.30
C ASN A 6 -2.08 -30.99 -11.65
N LEU A 7 -2.10 -29.78 -11.11
CA LEU A 7 -3.33 -29.20 -10.58
C LEU A 7 -4.38 -29.07 -11.70
N SER A 8 -5.65 -29.17 -11.33
CA SER A 8 -6.77 -28.87 -12.21
C SER A 8 -6.87 -27.35 -12.46
N LYS A 9 -7.63 -26.97 -13.51
CA LYS A 9 -7.89 -25.54 -13.81
C LYS A 9 -8.52 -24.79 -12.62
N GLY A 10 -9.43 -25.44 -11.90
CA GLY A 10 -10.08 -24.85 -10.72
C GLY A 10 -9.11 -24.63 -9.56
N GLU A 11 -8.16 -25.55 -9.37
CA GLU A 11 -7.13 -25.40 -8.33
C GLU A 11 -6.15 -24.28 -8.66
N TYR A 12 -5.71 -24.13 -9.91
CA TYR A 12 -4.91 -22.98 -10.33
C TYR A 12 -5.64 -21.65 -10.13
N TYR A 13 -6.93 -21.59 -10.46
CA TYR A 13 -7.74 -20.41 -10.21
C TYR A 13 -7.81 -20.10 -8.70
N ASN A 14 -8.14 -21.09 -7.87
CA ASN A 14 -8.22 -20.91 -6.42
C ASN A 14 -6.87 -20.47 -5.80
N LEU A 15 -5.74 -20.87 -6.40
CA LEU A 15 -4.42 -20.48 -5.92
C LEU A 15 -4.19 -18.96 -6.01
N PHE A 16 -4.50 -18.35 -7.16
CA PHE A 16 -4.19 -16.94 -7.45
C PHE A 16 -5.33 -15.96 -7.14
N PHE A 17 -6.57 -16.44 -7.11
CA PHE A 17 -7.77 -15.61 -6.90
C PHE A 17 -8.35 -15.75 -5.49
N LYS A 18 -7.67 -16.44 -4.56
CA LYS A 18 -8.07 -16.52 -3.15
C LYS A 18 -8.04 -15.16 -2.46
N ILE A 19 -8.97 -14.96 -1.53
CA ILE A 19 -8.94 -13.83 -0.59
C ILE A 19 -7.94 -14.18 0.50
N ARG A 20 -6.94 -13.31 0.71
CA ARG A 20 -5.92 -13.48 1.73
C ARG A 20 -6.28 -12.75 3.01
N THR A 21 -6.00 -13.42 4.13
CA THR A 21 -6.12 -12.86 5.48
C THR A 21 -4.75 -12.58 6.11
N SER A 22 -3.66 -12.99 5.45
CA SER A 22 -2.28 -12.82 5.91
C SER A 22 -1.32 -12.59 4.75
N PHE A 23 -0.26 -11.83 5.01
CA PHE A 23 0.80 -11.50 4.05
C PHE A 23 2.15 -11.77 4.73
N ASN A 24 2.84 -12.83 4.29
CA ASN A 24 4.02 -13.37 4.95
C ASN A 24 5.27 -13.30 4.06
N ASN A 25 5.16 -12.81 2.82
CA ASN A 25 6.26 -12.78 1.85
C ASN A 25 6.93 -11.41 1.71
N ASN A 26 6.59 -10.45 2.59
CA ASN A 26 7.23 -9.12 2.72
C ASN A 26 7.62 -8.84 4.18
N THR A 27 8.35 -9.77 4.82
CA THR A 27 8.63 -9.73 6.26
C THR A 27 9.73 -8.76 6.69
N ASP A 28 10.59 -8.36 5.77
CA ASP A 28 11.75 -7.49 5.99
C ASP A 28 11.58 -6.09 5.37
N GLY A 29 10.39 -5.79 4.84
CA GLY A 29 10.09 -4.53 4.16
C GLY A 29 10.80 -4.37 2.81
N GLU A 30 11.33 -5.46 2.22
CA GLU A 30 12.03 -5.46 0.93
C GLU A 30 11.23 -4.73 -0.17
N TYR A 31 9.90 -4.86 -0.13
CA TYR A 31 9.00 -4.30 -1.14
C TYR A 31 8.22 -3.07 -0.70
N ASP A 32 8.49 -2.52 0.49
CA ASP A 32 7.69 -1.42 1.07
C ASP A 32 7.63 -0.18 0.17
N LYS A 33 8.71 0.11 -0.56
CA LYS A 33 8.75 1.22 -1.53
C LYS A 33 7.77 1.07 -2.70
N PHE A 34 7.24 -0.12 -2.94
CA PHE A 34 6.22 -0.39 -3.96
C PHE A 34 4.80 -0.50 -3.36
N LEU A 35 4.66 -0.33 -2.06
CA LEU A 35 3.38 -0.29 -1.38
C LEU A 35 2.92 1.15 -1.29
N HIS A 36 1.99 1.54 -2.17
CA HIS A 36 1.47 2.89 -2.19
C HIS A 36 0.87 3.28 -0.82
N GLU A 37 1.22 4.47 -0.32
CA GLU A 37 0.88 4.87 1.05
C GLU A 37 -0.61 5.19 1.25
N SER A 38 -1.24 5.87 0.28
CA SER A 38 -2.63 6.33 0.39
C SER A 38 -3.65 5.60 -0.50
N ASP A 39 -3.26 5.10 -1.67
CA ASP A 39 -4.13 4.28 -2.53
C ASP A 39 -4.20 2.84 -2.01
N GLN A 40 -5.25 2.57 -1.21
CA GLN A 40 -5.47 1.26 -0.61
C GLN A 40 -5.65 0.14 -1.64
N ALA A 41 -6.26 0.42 -2.80
CA ALA A 41 -6.49 -0.59 -3.83
C ALA A 41 -5.17 -0.99 -4.48
N LEU A 42 -4.35 -0.01 -4.86
CA LEU A 42 -3.03 -0.25 -5.45
C LEU A 42 -2.09 -0.95 -4.45
N ARG A 43 -2.09 -0.49 -3.19
CA ARG A 43 -1.34 -1.12 -2.10
C ARG A 43 -1.71 -2.59 -1.94
N ASN A 44 -3.01 -2.90 -1.96
CA ASN A 44 -3.49 -4.28 -1.87
C ASN A 44 -3.07 -5.10 -3.08
N ILE A 45 -3.17 -4.56 -4.30
CA ILE A 45 -2.71 -5.26 -5.51
C ILE A 45 -1.21 -5.60 -5.39
N ALA A 46 -0.38 -4.65 -4.94
CA ALA A 46 1.05 -4.87 -4.73
C ALA A 46 1.32 -6.00 -3.72
N MET A 47 0.66 -5.97 -2.55
CA MET A 47 0.80 -7.02 -1.53
C MET A 47 0.38 -8.40 -2.06
N TYR A 48 -0.74 -8.47 -2.80
CA TYR A 48 -1.17 -9.74 -3.40
C TYR A 48 -0.21 -10.22 -4.48
N LEU A 49 0.39 -9.32 -5.26
CA LEU A 49 1.38 -9.69 -6.27
C LEU A 49 2.61 -10.34 -5.62
N ILE A 50 3.12 -9.77 -4.53
CA ILE A 50 4.25 -10.35 -3.77
C ILE A 50 3.90 -11.77 -3.32
N GLU A 51 2.72 -11.97 -2.72
CA GLU A 51 2.29 -13.28 -2.25
C GLU A 51 2.06 -14.27 -3.39
N ASN A 52 1.43 -13.84 -4.47
CA ASN A 52 1.17 -14.69 -5.63
C ASN A 52 2.47 -15.09 -6.32
N TYR A 53 3.48 -14.21 -6.34
CA TYR A 53 4.77 -14.48 -6.96
C TYR A 53 5.67 -15.33 -6.05
N LYS A 54 5.96 -14.85 -4.84
CA LYS A 54 6.89 -15.51 -3.89
C LYS A 54 6.27 -16.67 -3.12
N GLY A 55 4.97 -16.66 -2.89
CA GLY A 55 4.28 -17.67 -2.09
C GLY A 55 3.61 -18.77 -2.92
N ASP A 56 3.19 -18.48 -4.15
CA ASP A 56 2.46 -19.44 -4.98
C ASP A 56 3.21 -19.82 -6.25
N TYR A 57 3.68 -18.85 -7.05
CA TYR A 57 4.39 -19.16 -8.29
C TYR A 57 5.75 -19.86 -8.05
N SER A 58 6.55 -19.32 -7.14
CA SER A 58 7.88 -19.84 -6.77
C SER A 58 7.89 -21.32 -6.34
N ASN A 59 6.76 -21.80 -5.82
CA ASN A 59 6.56 -23.16 -5.32
C ASN A 59 6.12 -24.14 -6.42
N CYS A 60 6.33 -23.80 -7.70
CA CYS A 60 6.02 -24.69 -8.81
C CYS A 60 6.92 -25.94 -8.80
N VAL A 61 6.35 -27.10 -9.12
CA VAL A 61 7.04 -28.40 -8.95
C VAL A 61 7.56 -29.02 -10.25
N SER A 62 7.02 -28.62 -11.39
CA SER A 62 7.41 -29.13 -12.71
C SER A 62 7.27 -28.04 -13.77
N ASN A 63 7.93 -28.18 -14.92
CA ASN A 63 7.85 -27.18 -15.99
C ASN A 63 6.40 -26.89 -16.42
N ASN A 64 5.57 -27.93 -16.56
CA ASN A 64 4.16 -27.74 -16.90
C ASN A 64 3.40 -26.99 -15.79
N ASP A 65 3.65 -27.33 -14.52
CA ASP A 65 3.07 -26.61 -13.39
C ASP A 65 3.51 -25.14 -13.34
N CYS A 66 4.80 -24.86 -13.55
CA CYS A 66 5.33 -23.49 -13.62
C CYS A 66 4.69 -22.71 -14.78
N THR A 67 4.53 -23.32 -15.96
CA THR A 67 3.85 -22.71 -17.10
C THR A 67 2.40 -22.36 -16.77
N GLN A 68 1.65 -23.28 -16.16
CA GLN A 68 0.27 -23.02 -15.77
C GLN A 68 0.18 -21.94 -14.68
N ARG A 69 1.00 -22.01 -13.64
CA ARG A 69 1.04 -20.99 -12.58
C ARG A 69 1.35 -19.62 -13.13
N CYS A 70 2.35 -19.50 -14.01
CA CYS A 70 2.67 -18.24 -14.66
C CYS A 70 1.52 -17.71 -15.52
N SER A 71 0.79 -18.59 -16.22
CA SER A 71 -0.40 -18.21 -17.00
C SER A 71 -1.51 -17.63 -16.12
N TYR A 72 -1.81 -18.26 -14.98
CA TYR A 72 -2.85 -17.76 -14.06
C TYR A 72 -2.40 -16.52 -13.29
N LEU A 73 -1.12 -16.39 -12.94
CA LEU A 73 -0.56 -15.17 -12.37
C LEU A 73 -0.71 -13.99 -13.34
N ASN A 74 -0.37 -14.18 -14.61
CA ASN A 74 -0.57 -13.16 -15.65
C ASN A 74 -2.05 -12.85 -15.86
N LEU A 75 -2.93 -13.86 -15.84
CA LEU A 75 -4.38 -13.64 -15.94
C LEU A 75 -4.90 -12.78 -14.78
N TRP A 76 -4.46 -13.10 -13.55
CA TRP A 76 -4.80 -12.31 -12.36
C TRP A 76 -4.30 -10.88 -12.48
N LEU A 77 -3.03 -10.68 -12.84
CA LEU A 77 -2.44 -9.35 -13.01
C LEU A 77 -3.18 -8.54 -14.08
N LYS A 78 -3.60 -9.20 -15.16
CA LYS A 78 -4.39 -8.62 -16.24
C LYS A 78 -5.75 -8.13 -15.79
N GLU A 79 -6.46 -8.95 -15.02
CA GLU A 79 -7.73 -8.54 -14.43
C GLU A 79 -7.55 -7.33 -13.52
N LYS A 80 -6.53 -7.33 -12.65
CA LYS A 80 -6.31 -6.23 -11.70
C LYS A 80 -5.90 -4.93 -12.40
N LYS A 81 -5.04 -4.99 -13.42
CA LYS A 81 -4.73 -3.81 -14.27
C LYS A 81 -6.00 -3.28 -14.91
N SER A 82 -6.82 -4.16 -15.49
CA SER A 82 -8.05 -3.78 -16.17
C SER A 82 -9.03 -3.04 -15.25
N ILE A 83 -9.25 -3.55 -14.05
CA ILE A 83 -10.13 -2.93 -13.05
C ILE A 83 -9.55 -1.58 -12.61
N TYR A 84 -8.26 -1.54 -12.26
CA TYR A 84 -7.64 -0.36 -11.66
C TYR A 84 -7.48 0.79 -12.66
N THR A 85 -7.15 0.50 -13.92
CA THR A 85 -6.83 1.53 -14.92
C THR A 85 -7.95 1.80 -15.92
N SER A 86 -9.18 1.31 -15.65
CA SER A 86 -10.27 1.33 -16.65
C SER A 86 -9.81 0.75 -17.99
N ASN A 87 -9.17 -0.41 -17.90
CA ASN A 87 -8.59 -1.15 -19.02
C ASN A 87 -7.63 -0.31 -19.89
N GLY A 88 -6.78 0.47 -19.22
CA GLY A 88 -5.77 1.31 -19.85
C GLY A 88 -6.27 2.68 -20.28
N LYS A 89 -7.56 3.00 -20.12
CA LYS A 89 -8.11 4.31 -20.51
C LYS A 89 -7.91 5.41 -19.48
N CYS A 90 -7.48 5.05 -18.27
CA CYS A 90 -7.26 6.00 -17.19
C CYS A 90 -5.82 6.47 -17.07
N THR A 91 -5.54 7.69 -17.54
CA THR A 91 -4.17 8.22 -17.59
C THR A 91 -3.53 8.31 -16.21
N PHE A 92 -4.27 8.79 -15.20
CA PHE A 92 -3.75 8.91 -13.84
C PHE A 92 -3.39 7.53 -13.24
N TYR A 93 -4.34 6.59 -13.26
CA TYR A 93 -4.10 5.26 -12.69
C TYR A 93 -3.12 4.41 -13.50
N ASN A 94 -2.97 4.64 -14.82
CA ASN A 94 -1.90 4.03 -15.60
C ASN A 94 -0.52 4.44 -15.07
N LYS A 95 -0.31 5.73 -14.78
CA LYS A 95 0.98 6.20 -14.22
C LYS A 95 1.30 5.53 -12.89
N LEU A 96 0.31 5.45 -12.00
CA LEU A 96 0.47 4.75 -10.72
C LEU A 96 0.75 3.25 -10.91
N TRP A 97 0.08 2.60 -11.85
CA TRP A 97 0.33 1.20 -12.17
C TRP A 97 1.77 0.96 -12.63
N GLU A 98 2.24 1.76 -13.60
CA GLU A 98 3.61 1.67 -14.11
C GLU A 98 4.65 1.97 -13.03
N GLU A 99 4.37 2.94 -12.14
CA GLU A 99 5.30 3.31 -11.08
C GLU A 99 5.43 2.24 -9.99
N TYR A 100 4.31 1.64 -9.57
CA TYR A 100 4.28 0.76 -8.40
C TYR A 100 4.27 -0.71 -8.77
N ILE A 101 3.38 -1.13 -9.67
CA ILE A 101 3.15 -2.56 -9.95
C ILE A 101 4.17 -3.10 -10.96
N GLU A 102 4.48 -2.34 -12.00
CA GLU A 102 5.43 -2.81 -13.02
C GLU A 102 6.86 -2.84 -12.46
N LYS A 103 7.27 -1.80 -11.72
CA LYS A 103 8.57 -1.83 -11.03
C LYS A 103 8.65 -2.91 -9.94
N LEU A 104 7.53 -3.22 -9.27
CA LEU A 104 7.48 -4.34 -8.32
C LEU A 104 7.66 -5.67 -9.04
N TRP A 105 7.00 -5.88 -10.18
CA TRP A 105 7.17 -7.08 -11.00
C TRP A 105 8.64 -7.26 -11.40
N ASP A 106 9.27 -6.21 -11.92
CA ASP A 106 10.68 -6.24 -12.33
C ASP A 106 11.58 -6.63 -11.14
N LYS A 107 11.33 -6.02 -9.97
CA LYS A 107 12.07 -6.37 -8.75
C LYS A 107 11.88 -7.82 -8.33
N LEU A 108 10.65 -8.36 -8.42
CA LEU A 108 10.37 -9.77 -8.11
C LEU A 108 11.08 -10.70 -9.11
N ASP A 109 11.08 -10.36 -10.40
CA ASP A 109 11.75 -11.17 -11.42
C ASP A 109 13.28 -11.15 -11.30
N GLU A 110 13.89 -10.02 -10.92
CA GLU A 110 15.33 -9.91 -10.62
C GLU A 110 15.78 -10.91 -9.56
N THR A 111 14.95 -11.13 -8.52
CA THR A 111 15.29 -12.01 -7.39
C THR A 111 15.25 -13.50 -7.75
N MET A 112 14.71 -13.87 -8.91
CA MET A 112 14.62 -15.27 -9.33
C MET A 112 15.82 -15.73 -10.17
N HIS A 113 16.60 -16.64 -9.61
CA HIS A 113 17.71 -17.31 -10.29
C HIS A 113 17.27 -18.67 -10.87
N SER A 114 16.52 -18.72 -12.00
CA SER A 114 16.27 -20.01 -12.68
C SER A 114 15.79 -19.89 -14.14
N SER A 115 15.80 -21.01 -14.86
CA SER A 115 15.19 -21.21 -16.19
C SER A 115 13.66 -21.13 -16.19
N ASN A 116 13.03 -21.10 -15.02
CA ASN A 116 11.58 -21.09 -14.84
C ASN A 116 11.13 -19.70 -14.37
N LYS A 117 11.60 -18.64 -15.02
CA LYS A 117 11.09 -17.29 -14.79
C LYS A 117 9.69 -17.14 -15.39
N CYS A 118 8.80 -16.46 -14.67
CA CYS A 118 7.49 -16.15 -15.24
C CYS A 118 7.63 -14.93 -16.13
N THR A 119 7.54 -15.12 -17.44
CA THR A 119 7.48 -13.99 -18.37
C THR A 119 6.13 -13.29 -18.22
N LYS A 120 6.16 -11.99 -17.94
CA LYS A 120 4.97 -11.15 -17.95
C LYS A 120 4.39 -11.09 -19.36
N ASP A 121 3.08 -11.24 -19.49
CA ASP A 121 2.40 -11.09 -20.78
C ASP A 121 2.48 -9.62 -21.22
N ALA A 122 3.24 -9.36 -22.28
CA ALA A 122 3.39 -8.03 -22.88
C ALA A 122 2.10 -7.56 -23.57
N ASN A 123 1.21 -8.49 -23.94
CA ASN A 123 0.00 -8.21 -24.70
C ASN A 123 -1.19 -7.91 -23.78
N PHE A 124 -1.10 -6.78 -23.09
CA PHE A 124 -2.29 -6.08 -22.63
C PHE A 124 -2.95 -5.43 -23.84
N SER A 125 -3.65 -6.22 -24.67
CA SER A 125 -4.51 -5.65 -25.70
C SER A 125 -5.50 -4.71 -25.01
N GLU A 126 -5.41 -3.41 -25.26
CA GLU A 126 -6.39 -2.43 -24.79
C GLU A 126 -7.76 -2.81 -25.33
N LYS A 127 -8.51 -3.62 -24.58
CA LYS A 127 -9.91 -3.86 -24.87
C LYS A 127 -10.70 -2.56 -24.74
N ILE A 128 -11.85 -2.54 -25.40
CA ILE A 128 -12.79 -1.42 -25.36
C ILE A 128 -13.28 -1.25 -23.91
N PHE A 129 -13.10 -0.06 -23.34
CA PHE A 129 -13.77 0.36 -22.11
C PHE A 129 -14.81 1.42 -22.47
N PRO A 130 -16.07 1.31 -21.99
CA PRO A 130 -17.10 2.29 -22.32
C PRO A 130 -16.72 3.69 -21.82
N ASN A 131 -16.58 4.65 -22.75
CA ASN A 131 -16.13 6.01 -22.43
C ASN A 131 -17.07 6.74 -21.45
N ASP A 132 -18.37 6.45 -21.51
CA ASP A 132 -19.40 7.01 -20.62
C ASP A 132 -19.32 6.48 -19.17
N LYS A 133 -18.53 5.43 -18.93
CA LYS A 133 -18.27 4.85 -17.61
C LYS A 133 -16.94 5.29 -17.01
N ILE A 134 -16.13 6.06 -17.75
CA ILE A 134 -14.87 6.58 -17.25
C ILE A 134 -15.15 7.70 -16.25
N SER A 135 -14.54 7.61 -15.08
CA SER A 135 -14.62 8.66 -14.06
C SER A 135 -14.09 9.98 -14.59
N VAL A 136 -14.75 11.09 -14.26
CA VAL A 136 -14.29 12.44 -14.66
C VAL A 136 -12.91 12.75 -14.09
N TYR A 137 -12.54 12.17 -12.94
CA TYR A 137 -11.24 12.38 -12.29
C TYR A 137 -10.07 11.64 -12.96
N CYS A 138 -10.37 10.71 -13.85
CA CYS A 138 -9.45 9.71 -14.38
C CYS A 138 -8.30 10.28 -15.23
N ASN A 139 -8.56 11.40 -15.91
CA ASN A 139 -7.60 12.09 -16.76
C ASN A 139 -7.19 13.45 -16.21
N LEU A 140 -7.56 13.73 -14.97
CA LEU A 140 -7.23 14.99 -14.31
C LEU A 140 -5.92 14.86 -13.53
N SER A 141 -5.16 15.93 -13.53
CA SER A 141 -4.02 16.12 -12.64
C SER A 141 -4.49 16.26 -11.18
N PRO A 142 -3.62 16.00 -10.20
CA PRO A 142 -3.94 16.22 -8.78
C PRO A 142 -4.47 17.63 -8.48
N SER A 143 -3.94 18.66 -9.16
CA SER A 143 -4.42 20.05 -9.04
C SER A 143 -5.83 20.26 -9.58
N GLU A 144 -6.18 19.60 -10.67
CA GLU A 144 -7.52 19.68 -11.27
C GLU A 144 -8.54 18.93 -10.41
N VAL A 145 -8.15 17.77 -9.84
CA VAL A 145 -8.98 17.05 -8.88
C VAL A 145 -9.25 17.92 -7.65
N LEU A 146 -8.22 18.54 -7.06
CA LEU A 146 -8.37 19.42 -5.90
C LEU A 146 -9.32 20.60 -6.19
N THR A 147 -9.25 21.15 -7.40
CA THR A 147 -10.13 22.25 -7.81
C THR A 147 -11.60 21.81 -7.92
N LEU A 148 -11.84 20.57 -8.33
CA LEU A 148 -13.20 20.00 -8.44
C LEU A 148 -13.77 19.52 -7.11
N THR A 149 -12.94 18.96 -6.23
CA THR A 149 -13.39 18.46 -4.91
C THR A 149 -13.53 19.59 -3.89
N CYS A 150 -12.79 20.68 -4.05
CA CYS A 150 -12.89 21.88 -3.21
C CYS A 150 -13.60 23.01 -3.98
N GLN A 151 -14.87 22.82 -4.32
CA GLN A 151 -15.69 23.88 -4.92
C GLN A 151 -15.94 25.06 -3.95
N ASP A 152 -15.87 24.83 -2.64
CA ASP A 152 -15.98 25.91 -1.65
C ASP A 152 -14.64 26.59 -1.37
N LYS A 153 -14.30 27.58 -2.20
CA LYS A 153 -13.18 28.51 -1.95
C LYS A 153 -13.29 29.19 -0.56
N ALA A 154 -14.48 29.26 0.02
CA ALA A 154 -14.72 29.75 1.38
C ALA A 154 -14.12 28.84 2.47
N TYR A 155 -14.13 27.52 2.28
CA TYR A 155 -13.67 26.54 3.27
C TYR A 155 -12.13 26.41 3.31
N VAL A 156 -11.48 26.54 2.15
CA VAL A 156 -10.00 26.53 2.07
C VAL A 156 -9.41 27.78 2.73
N ASN A 157 -10.06 28.93 2.55
CA ASN A 157 -9.68 30.16 3.25
C ASN A 157 -9.96 30.08 4.76
N SER A 158 -11.03 29.41 5.20
CA SER A 158 -11.26 29.20 6.64
C SER A 158 -10.23 28.27 7.27
N CYS A 159 -9.81 27.18 6.62
CA CYS A 159 -8.77 26.28 7.15
C CYS A 159 -7.40 26.96 7.26
N THR A 160 -7.00 27.75 6.26
CA THR A 160 -5.72 28.49 6.27
C THR A 160 -5.73 29.65 7.26
N THR A 161 -6.85 30.36 7.42
CA THR A 161 -6.99 31.43 8.43
C THR A 161 -7.05 30.87 9.85
N ILE A 162 -7.73 29.75 10.09
CA ILE A 162 -7.75 29.10 11.41
C ILE A 162 -6.35 28.64 11.82
N LEU A 163 -5.57 28.06 10.90
CA LEU A 163 -4.18 27.62 11.17
C LEU A 163 -3.23 28.80 11.42
N THR A 164 -3.36 29.89 10.67
CA THR A 164 -2.52 31.08 10.85
C THR A 164 -2.88 31.86 12.12
N ILE A 165 -4.18 31.93 12.48
CA ILE A 165 -4.65 32.54 13.73
C ILE A 165 -4.24 31.66 14.92
N THR A 166 -4.40 30.34 14.88
CA THR A 166 -3.88 29.50 15.99
C THR A 166 -2.36 29.60 16.11
N TYR A 167 -1.61 29.68 15.02
CA TYR A 167 -0.16 29.87 15.06
C TYR A 167 0.27 31.24 15.63
N MET A 168 -0.45 32.32 15.28
CA MET A 168 -0.17 33.67 15.77
C MET A 168 -0.65 33.94 17.21
N PHE A 169 -1.76 33.31 17.64
CA PHE A 169 -2.38 33.56 18.95
C PHE A 169 -2.04 32.51 20.02
N THR A 170 -1.36 31.42 19.67
CA THR A 170 -0.83 30.50 20.68
C THR A 170 0.61 30.86 21.02
N HIS A 171 0.89 31.11 22.31
CA HIS A 171 2.22 31.04 22.92
C HIS A 171 2.93 29.66 22.73
N LEU A 172 2.49 28.83 21.79
CA LEU A 172 3.09 27.54 21.44
C LEU A 172 4.46 27.72 20.80
N GLY A 173 4.70 28.79 20.03
CA GLY A 173 6.01 29.05 19.45
C GLY A 173 7.11 29.15 20.52
N GLU A 174 6.83 29.83 21.64
CA GLU A 174 7.76 29.92 22.77
C GLU A 174 7.83 28.63 23.59
N LYS A 175 6.71 27.92 23.77
CA LYS A 175 6.70 26.61 24.45
C LYS A 175 7.50 25.55 23.68
N ILE A 176 7.36 25.48 22.36
CA ILE A 176 8.13 24.57 21.50
C ILE A 176 9.63 24.93 21.57
N LYS A 177 9.96 26.22 21.54
CA LYS A 177 11.35 26.69 21.68
C LYS A 177 11.96 26.30 23.04
N ASN A 178 11.17 26.35 24.12
CA ASN A 178 11.58 25.89 25.46
C ASN A 178 11.67 24.37 25.57
N ILE A 179 10.78 23.61 24.91
CA ILE A 179 10.85 22.14 24.86
C ILE A 179 12.11 21.69 24.11
N ILE A 180 12.44 22.32 22.99
CA ILE A 180 13.65 22.03 22.21
C ILE A 180 14.90 22.38 23.04
N LYS A 181 14.95 23.57 23.68
CA LYS A 181 16.04 23.95 24.58
C LYS A 181 16.22 22.97 25.74
N ASN A 182 15.13 22.52 26.37
CA ASN A 182 15.19 21.57 27.46
C ASN A 182 15.64 20.18 27.00
N LYS A 183 15.20 19.71 25.82
CA LYS A 183 15.67 18.42 25.25
C LYS A 183 17.16 18.45 24.89
N ILE A 184 17.67 19.55 24.32
CA ILE A 184 19.10 19.72 24.02
C ILE A 184 19.93 19.76 25.32
N LYS A 185 19.41 20.41 26.37
CA LYS A 185 20.04 20.46 27.69
C LYS A 185 20.09 19.09 28.39
N ILE A 186 19.05 18.28 28.26
CA ILE A 186 18.99 16.91 28.80
C ILE A 186 19.90 15.97 27.99
N GLY A 187 19.97 16.11 26.67
CA GLY A 187 20.86 15.31 25.80
C GLY A 187 22.35 15.47 26.14
N ASN A 188 22.78 16.66 26.56
CA ASN A 188 24.15 16.90 27.01
C ASN A 188 24.48 16.26 28.37
N HIS A 189 23.48 15.84 29.14
CA HIS A 189 23.63 15.19 30.45
C HIS A 189 23.49 13.65 30.41
N MET A 190 23.07 13.06 29.27
CA MET A 190 22.80 11.62 29.16
C MET A 190 23.83 10.84 28.33
N ASN A 191 24.99 11.44 28.03
CA ASN A 191 26.13 10.63 27.59
C ASN A 191 26.65 9.87 28.82
N GLU A 192 26.55 8.55 28.76
CA GLU A 192 26.83 7.56 29.82
C GLU A 192 25.68 7.39 30.84
N GLN A 193 24.65 6.58 30.52
CA GLN A 193 24.49 5.24 31.14
C GLN A 193 23.16 4.47 30.96
N ASN A 194 22.05 4.97 30.42
CA ASN A 194 20.75 4.26 30.58
C ASN A 194 19.91 4.08 29.31
N ASN A 195 20.34 3.22 28.39
CA ASN A 195 19.58 2.92 27.15
C ASN A 195 18.61 1.72 27.24
N GLU A 196 18.53 0.97 28.34
CA GLU A 196 17.72 -0.26 28.37
C GLU A 196 16.35 -0.15 29.07
N GLU A 197 16.07 0.91 29.83
CA GLU A 197 14.79 1.02 30.57
C GLU A 197 13.70 1.81 29.81
N PHE A 198 14.07 2.59 28.79
CA PHE A 198 13.15 3.49 28.08
C PHE A 198 12.23 2.81 27.05
N LEU A 199 12.58 1.60 26.58
CA LEU A 199 11.83 0.89 25.54
C LEU A 199 10.58 0.17 26.08
N ARG A 200 10.45 -0.04 27.39
CA ARG A 200 9.30 -0.73 27.98
C ARG A 200 8.10 0.17 28.30
N ASN A 201 8.30 1.48 28.41
CA ASN A 201 7.21 2.41 28.80
C ASN A 201 6.49 3.07 27.60
N SER A 202 7.04 3.00 26.38
CA SER A 202 6.45 3.67 25.22
C SER A 202 5.18 2.97 24.67
N GLU A 203 5.06 1.65 24.85
CA GLU A 203 3.91 0.87 24.34
C GLU A 203 2.61 1.14 25.10
N ASN A 204 2.68 1.51 26.38
CA ASN A 204 1.49 1.76 27.20
C ASN A 204 0.93 3.19 27.05
N GLU A 205 1.75 4.18 26.69
CA GLU A 205 1.30 5.57 26.56
C GLU A 205 0.66 5.87 25.20
N THR A 206 1.01 5.14 24.14
CA THR A 206 0.45 5.36 22.79
C THR A 206 -1.01 4.90 22.70
N MET A 207 -1.40 3.83 23.41
CA MET A 207 -2.78 3.32 23.38
C MET A 207 -3.77 4.21 24.16
N SER A 208 -3.28 4.93 25.18
CA SER A 208 -4.06 5.90 25.99
C SER A 208 -4.29 7.25 25.27
N SER A 209 -3.38 7.64 24.38
CA SER A 209 -3.46 8.91 23.66
C SER A 209 -4.39 8.85 22.44
N ILE A 210 -4.43 7.71 21.73
CA ILE A 210 -5.35 7.51 20.59
C ILE A 210 -6.82 7.51 21.04
N SER A 211 -7.12 6.88 22.19
CA SER A 211 -8.49 6.80 22.74
C SER A 211 -9.04 8.14 23.27
N ARG A 212 -8.18 9.16 23.46
CA ARG A 212 -8.60 10.52 23.84
C ARG A 212 -8.85 11.43 22.64
N MET A 213 -8.30 11.11 21.47
CA MET A 213 -8.44 11.92 20.25
C MET A 213 -9.76 11.64 19.52
N TYR A 214 -10.27 10.41 19.64
CA TYR A 214 -11.61 10.03 19.22
C TYR A 214 -12.40 9.74 20.49
N HIS A 215 -13.49 10.46 20.76
CA HIS A 215 -14.38 10.21 21.90
C HIS A 215 -15.12 8.85 21.75
N ILE A 216 -14.37 7.75 21.74
CA ILE A 216 -14.89 6.39 21.69
C ILE A 216 -15.06 5.98 23.15
N THR A 217 -16.28 6.16 23.65
CA THR A 217 -16.66 5.62 24.96
C THR A 217 -17.05 4.15 24.75
N TYR A 218 -16.18 3.22 25.17
CA TYR A 218 -16.55 1.81 25.22
C TYR A 218 -17.53 1.59 26.37
N ASN A 219 -18.82 1.52 26.07
CA ASN A 219 -19.78 0.93 26.98
C ASN A 219 -19.66 -0.59 26.88
N LYS A 220 -19.19 -1.20 27.96
CA LYS A 220 -19.20 -2.65 28.14
C LYS A 220 -20.66 -3.08 28.35
N PRO A 221 -21.23 -4.04 27.59
CA PRO A 221 -22.51 -4.61 27.94
C PRO A 221 -22.34 -5.46 29.21
N GLY A 222 -23.00 -5.04 30.29
CA GLY A 222 -23.29 -5.92 31.41
C GLY A 222 -24.56 -6.70 31.13
N ASN A 223 -24.42 -8.02 31.01
CA ASN A 223 -25.20 -9.05 31.69
C ASN A 223 -24.68 -10.42 31.27
#